data_AF-A0A7X0D9W1-F1
#
_entry.id   AF-A0A7X0D9W1-F1
#
_cell.length_a   1.000
_cell.length_b   1.000
_cell.length_c   1.000
_cell.angle_alpha   90.00
_cell.angle_beta   90.00
_cell.angle_gamma   90.00
#
_symmetry.space_group_name_H-M   'P 1'
#
loop_
_entity.id
_entity.type
_entity.pdbx_description
1 polymer ?
#
loop_
_entity_poly.entity_id
_entity_poly.type
_entity_poly.pdbx_seq_one_letter_code
_entity_poly.pdbx_strand_id
1 'polypeptide(L)' 'MGKLLKTAMEQKQFYIDKLMKAGEINASQFHHWTVAELRRKYEQYEERAYGKESN' A
#
# COMPACT_ATOMS: atom_id res chain seq x y z
N MET A 1 15.79 16.94 -11.91
CA MET A 1 14.39 16.70 -11.46
C MET A 1 13.99 15.21 -11.50
N GLY A 2 14.92 14.24 -11.44
CA GLY A 2 14.57 12.81 -11.55
C GLY A 2 14.42 12.04 -10.22
N LYS A 3 14.94 12.58 -9.12
CA LYS A 3 15.05 11.85 -7.84
C LYS A 3 13.71 11.72 -7.11
N LEU A 4 12.90 12.79 -7.09
CA LEU A 4 11.60 12.82 -6.44
C LEU A 4 10.59 11.88 -7.11
N LEU A 5 10.59 11.84 -8.45
CA LEU A 5 9.70 10.95 -9.21
C LEU A 5 10.04 9.48 -8.96
N LYS A 6 11.34 9.16 -8.91
CA LYS A 6 11.83 7.81 -8.60
C LYS A 6 11.42 7.37 -7.20
N THR A 7 11.62 8.22 -6.20
CA THR A 7 11.21 7.94 -4.82
C THR A 7 9.70 7.75 -4.70
N ALA A 8 8.88 8.55 -5.41
CA ALA A 8 7.43 8.38 -5.41
C ALA A 8 6.99 7.06 -6.05
N MET A 9 7.66 6.62 -7.13
CA MET A 9 7.42 5.31 -7.74
C MET A 9 7.82 4.16 -6.81
N GLU A 10 8.96 4.27 -6.14
CA GLU A 10 9.44 3.27 -5.17
C GLU A 10 8.46 3.14 -3.98
N GLN A 11 7.96 4.26 -3.45
CA GLN A 11 6.94 4.25 -2.41
C GLN A 11 5.64 3.60 -2.90
N LYS A 12 5.19 3.92 -4.13
CA LYS A 12 4.01 3.30 -4.73
C LYS A 12 4.16 1.78 -4.80
N GLN A 13 5.30 1.31 -5.29
CA GLN A 13 5.60 -0.12 -5.43
C GLN A 13 5.65 -0.83 -4.07
N PHE A 14 6.19 -0.17 -3.04
CA PHE A 14 6.26 -0.70 -1.67
C PHE A 14 4.88 -1.01 -1.10
N TYR A 15 3.94 -0.04 -1.17
CA TYR A 15 2.58 -0.26 -0.66
C TYR A 15 1.82 -1.33 -1.44
N ILE A 16 2.01 -1.40 -2.76
CA ILE A 16 1.42 -2.45 -3.60
C ILE A 16 1.94 -3.83 -3.18
N ASP A 17 3.25 -4.00 -3.01
CA ASP A 17 3.84 -5.29 -2.60
C ASP A 17 3.30 -5.74 -1.23
N LYS A 18 3.22 -4.83 -0.27
CA LYS A 18 2.69 -5.11 1.07
C LYS A 18 1.23 -5.54 1.04
N LEU A 19 0.38 -4.80 0.33
CA LEU A 19 -1.05 -5.09 0.24
C LEU A 19 -1.34 -6.35 -0.61
N MET A 20 -0.51 -6.62 -1.62
CA MET A 20 -0.60 -7.84 -2.44
C MET A 20 -0.16 -9.08 -1.64
N LYS A 21 0.91 -8.98 -0.84
CA LYS A 21 1.33 -10.06 0.08
C LYS A 21 0.31 -10.36 1.18
N ALA A 22 -0.40 -9.34 1.63
CA ALA A 22 -1.50 -9.51 2.58
C ALA A 22 -2.71 -10.28 2.00
N GLY A 23 -2.73 -10.52 0.68
CA GLY A 23 -3.86 -11.17 0.00
C GLY A 23 -5.13 -10.33 -0.02
N GLU A 24 -5.06 -9.05 0.38
CA GLU A 24 -6.25 -8.22 0.55
C GLU A 24 -6.77 -7.67 -0.79
N ILE A 25 -5.90 -7.55 -1.82
CA ILE A 25 -6.24 -6.88 -3.08
C ILE A 25 -5.48 -7.48 -4.29
N ASN A 26 -6.17 -7.61 -5.43
CA ASN A 26 -5.58 -7.98 -6.73
C ASN A 26 -4.83 -6.80 -7.38
N ALA A 27 -3.68 -7.09 -8.00
CA ALA A 27 -2.82 -6.09 -8.66
C ALA A 27 -3.56 -5.13 -9.63
N SER A 28 -4.63 -5.62 -10.28
CA SER A 28 -5.47 -4.82 -11.19
C SER A 28 -6.22 -3.66 -10.50
N GLN A 29 -6.54 -3.75 -9.21
CA GLN A 29 -7.20 -2.65 -8.50
C GLN A 29 -6.25 -1.48 -8.22
N PHE A 30 -4.94 -1.74 -8.09
CA PHE A 30 -3.95 -0.70 -7.81
C PHE A 30 -3.57 0.15 -9.01
N HIS A 31 -3.90 -0.29 -10.23
CA HIS A 31 -3.54 0.43 -11.44
C HIS A 31 -4.15 1.84 -11.48
N HIS A 32 -5.31 2.03 -10.85
CA HIS A 32 -6.01 3.31 -10.76
C HIS A 32 -5.69 4.11 -9.49
N TRP A 33 -5.01 3.51 -8.51
CA TRP A 33 -4.85 4.13 -7.20
C TRP A 33 -3.65 5.06 -7.14
N THR A 34 -3.85 6.18 -6.48
CA THR A 34 -2.79 7.14 -6.15
C THR A 34 -1.97 6.66 -4.95
N VAL A 35 -0.77 7.22 -4.75
CA VAL A 35 0.09 6.89 -3.60
C VAL A 35 -0.62 7.19 -2.26
N ALA A 36 -1.45 8.23 -2.22
CA ALA A 36 -2.23 8.58 -1.03
C ALA A 36 -3.28 7.51 -0.68
N GLU A 37 -3.96 6.96 -1.68
CA GLU A 37 -4.95 5.90 -1.48
C GLU A 37 -4.30 4.58 -1.04
N LEU A 38 -3.18 4.23 -1.68
CA LEU A 38 -2.35 3.08 -1.29
C LEU A 38 -1.90 3.19 0.17
N ARG A 39 -1.43 4.37 0.58
CA ARG A 39 -0.99 4.63 1.95
C ARG A 39 -2.16 4.51 2.95
N ARG A 40 -3.31 5.12 2.66
CA ARG A 40 -4.50 5.04 3.53
C ARG A 40 -4.98 3.60 3.69
N LYS A 41 -4.91 2.79 2.63
CA LYS A 41 -5.28 1.38 2.66
C LYS A 41 -4.27 0.51 3.40
N TYR A 42 -2.99 0.83 3.26
CA TYR A 42 -1.93 0.22 4.07
C TYR A 42 -2.12 0.51 5.56
N GLU A 43 -2.43 1.76 5.94
CA GLU A 43 -2.73 2.11 7.34
C GLU A 43 -3.95 1.36 7.89
N GLN A 44 -5.02 1.21 7.10
CA GLN A 44 -6.17 0.37 7.50
C GLN A 44 -5.81 -1.11 7.61
N TYR A 45 -4.96 -1.62 6.73
CA TYR A 45 -4.46 -2.99 6.82
C TYR A 45 -3.62 -3.18 8.09
N GLU A 46 -2.69 -2.28 8.38
CA GLU A 46 -1.89 -2.35 9.61
C GLU A 46 -2.77 -2.28 10.86
N GLU A 47 -3.76 -1.40 10.89
CA GLU A 47 -4.71 -1.30 12.00
C GLU A 47 -5.52 -2.59 12.16
N ARG A 48 -5.97 -3.23 11.07
CA ARG A 48 -6.68 -4.52 11.13
C ARG A 48 -5.76 -5.69 11.51
N ALA A 49 -4.53 -5.68 11.04
CA ALA A 49 -3.54 -6.72 11.33
C ALA A 49 -3.09 -6.66 12.79
N TYR A 50 -2.76 -5.47 13.31
CA TYR A 50 -2.38 -5.26 14.71
C TYR A 50 -3.59 -5.30 15.66
N GLY A 51 -4.76 -4.83 15.24
CA GLY A 51 -5.99 -4.87 16.03
C GLY A 51 -6.50 -6.29 16.29
N LYS A 52 -6.04 -7.29 15.53
CA LYS A 52 -6.37 -8.71 15.77
C LYS A 52 -5.57 -9.36 16.89
N GLU A 53 -4.52 -8.73 17.40
CA GLU A 53 -3.72 -9.25 18.53
C GLU A 53 -4.25 -8.82 19.91
N SER A 54 -5.35 -8.06 19.98
CA SER A 54 -5.97 -7.64 21.24
C SER A 54 -7.42 -8.13 21.35
N ASN A 55 -7.64 -9.45 21.38
CA ASN A 55 -8.86 -10.04 21.96
C ASN A 55 -8.64 -11.47 22.43
#